data_AF-A0A1H8HV91-F1
#
_entry.id   AF-A0A1H8HV91-F1
#
_cell.length_a   1.000
_cell.length_b   1.000
_cell.length_c   1.000
_cell.angle_alpha   90.00
_cell.angle_beta   90.00
_cell.angle_gamma   90.00
#
_symmetry.space_group_name_H-M   'P 1'
#
loop_
_entity.id
_entity.type
_entity.pdbx_description
1 polymer ?
#
loop_
_entity_poly.entity_id
_entity_poly.type
_entity_poly.pdbx_seq_one_letter_code
_entity_poly.pdbx_strand_id
1 'polypeptide(L)'
;MDHVREIARTVLYEGYLLWPYRQSALKNRHRWTFGGVHPEPYGRANEGHPWLTQAQCLVEADPADTVDVHVRFLHLVACEVARERDGRLEPVPELAVGDALHRPREEAREREVAVAGLDLAELLQCPYEMEIDVPAGQRAEWLGDQGVLLRGWEALTGRVEISAERPLPGVYRLTVKVVNTTPWEGGTRQEAMRRTMMSAHMVMRSEGGGFVSLMDPPEELRQLAAGCSNVGSWPVLVGEEGERHTMLAAPIILYDHPRIAPESPGDLFDATEIDQLLTLSVLALSEQERAEIRGGDPRAREILDRCVSLSPEELMRLHGTMREA
;
A
#
# COMPACT_ATOMS: atom_id res chain seq x y z
N MET A 1 14.44 -4.80 11.11
CA MET A 1 14.24 -4.24 9.76
C MET A 1 13.36 -5.13 8.87
N ASP A 2 13.59 -6.44 8.82
CA ASP A 2 12.84 -7.33 7.93
C ASP A 2 11.33 -7.38 8.27
N HIS A 3 11.01 -7.51 9.56
CA HIS A 3 9.63 -7.56 10.05
C HIS A 3 8.81 -6.28 9.78
N VAL A 4 9.38 -5.09 10.06
CA VAL A 4 8.76 -3.79 9.76
C VAL A 4 8.45 -3.67 8.26
N ARG A 5 9.39 -4.09 7.41
CA ARG A 5 9.22 -4.03 5.95
C ARG A 5 8.13 -4.98 5.48
N GLU A 6 8.05 -6.16 6.10
CA GLU A 6 7.00 -7.14 5.86
C GLU A 6 5.62 -6.58 6.23
N ILE A 7 5.45 -6.06 7.44
CA ILE A 7 4.20 -5.40 7.88
C ILE A 7 3.82 -4.27 6.93
N ALA A 8 4.74 -3.35 6.65
CA ALA A 8 4.47 -2.23 5.75
C ALA A 8 4.06 -2.73 4.36
N ARG A 9 4.72 -3.78 3.83
CA ARG A 9 4.33 -4.37 2.55
C ARG A 9 2.95 -5.02 2.60
N THR A 10 2.63 -5.78 3.64
CA THR A 10 1.31 -6.41 3.81
C THR A 10 0.22 -5.36 3.86
N VAL A 11 0.40 -4.32 4.69
CA VAL A 11 -0.52 -3.19 4.82
C VAL A 11 -0.65 -2.40 3.51
N LEU A 12 0.40 -2.30 2.69
CA LEU A 12 0.33 -1.65 1.37
C LEU A 12 -0.76 -2.28 0.48
N TYR A 13 -0.89 -3.59 0.57
CA TYR A 13 -1.77 -4.39 -0.26
C TYR A 13 -3.10 -4.72 0.40
N GLU A 14 -3.33 -4.28 1.64
CA GLU A 14 -4.60 -4.49 2.32
C GLU A 14 -5.74 -3.83 1.54
N GLY A 15 -6.76 -4.63 1.20
CA GLY A 15 -7.87 -4.19 0.33
C GLY A 15 -7.52 -3.97 -1.14
N TYR A 16 -6.30 -4.35 -1.61
CA TYR A 16 -5.90 -4.21 -3.02
C TYR A 16 -6.78 -5.01 -3.99
N LEU A 17 -7.09 -6.26 -3.62
CA LEU A 17 -8.07 -7.11 -4.25
C LEU A 17 -8.93 -7.74 -3.17
N LEU A 18 -10.24 -7.62 -3.31
CA LEU A 18 -11.18 -8.15 -2.32
C LEU A 18 -11.66 -9.54 -2.75
N TRP A 19 -11.86 -10.44 -1.79
CA TRP A 19 -12.55 -11.72 -2.04
C TRP A 19 -13.86 -11.47 -2.82
N PRO A 20 -14.10 -12.16 -3.95
CA PRO A 20 -13.49 -13.42 -4.41
C PRO A 20 -12.25 -13.35 -5.32
N TYR A 21 -11.46 -12.27 -5.29
CA TYR A 21 -10.21 -12.06 -6.05
C TYR A 21 -10.34 -12.20 -7.59
N ARG A 22 -11.55 -12.40 -8.09
CA ARG A 22 -11.89 -12.44 -9.52
C ARG A 22 -12.13 -11.04 -10.04
N GLN A 23 -11.66 -10.77 -11.26
CA GLN A 23 -11.84 -9.47 -11.92
C GLN A 23 -13.32 -9.20 -12.22
N SER A 24 -14.11 -10.25 -12.53
CA SER A 24 -15.54 -10.12 -12.76
C SER A 24 -16.36 -9.82 -11.49
N ALA A 25 -15.78 -10.01 -10.29
CA ALA A 25 -16.47 -9.74 -9.04
C ALA A 25 -16.79 -8.24 -8.90
N LEU A 26 -18.01 -7.90 -8.48
CA LEU A 26 -18.49 -6.51 -8.41
C LEU A 26 -17.53 -5.58 -7.65
N LYS A 27 -16.95 -6.08 -6.55
CA LYS A 27 -15.98 -5.36 -5.70
C LYS A 27 -14.63 -5.08 -6.38
N ASN A 28 -14.27 -5.88 -7.39
CA ASN A 28 -13.00 -5.77 -8.12
C ASN A 28 -13.17 -5.14 -9.51
N ARG A 29 -14.40 -5.11 -10.05
CA ARG A 29 -14.75 -4.32 -11.25
C ARG A 29 -14.55 -2.82 -11.04
N HIS A 30 -14.74 -2.37 -9.80
CA HIS A 30 -14.43 -1.01 -9.36
C HIS A 30 -13.41 -1.10 -8.24
N ARG A 31 -12.13 -0.78 -8.51
CA ARG A 31 -11.09 -0.77 -7.48
C ARG A 31 -11.51 0.14 -6.33
N TRP A 32 -11.70 -0.48 -5.17
CA TRP A 32 -11.89 0.18 -3.90
C TRP A 32 -10.49 0.44 -3.32
N THR A 33 -10.06 1.69 -3.30
CA THR A 33 -8.71 2.04 -2.84
C THR A 33 -8.83 2.77 -1.52
N PHE A 34 -8.60 2.08 -0.41
CA PHE A 34 -8.34 2.74 0.87
C PHE A 34 -7.09 3.64 0.70
N GLY A 35 -7.16 4.86 1.24
CA GLY A 35 -6.03 5.80 1.19
C GLY A 35 -5.60 6.26 -0.20
N GLY A 36 -6.53 6.36 -1.16
CA GLY A 36 -6.22 6.94 -2.48
C GLY A 36 -5.96 8.44 -2.38
N VAL A 37 -4.74 8.88 -2.74
CA VAL A 37 -4.38 10.30 -2.87
C VAL A 37 -4.48 10.68 -4.34
N HIS A 38 -5.61 11.28 -4.71
CA HIS A 38 -5.97 11.63 -6.08
C HIS A 38 -5.31 12.94 -6.55
N PRO A 39 -5.20 13.19 -7.87
CA PRO A 39 -4.76 14.48 -8.38
C PRO A 39 -5.53 15.64 -7.73
N GLU A 40 -4.83 16.67 -7.24
CA GLU A 40 -5.44 17.76 -6.47
C GLU A 40 -6.65 18.41 -7.15
N PRO A 41 -6.63 18.77 -8.44
CA PRO A 41 -7.81 19.34 -9.09
C PRO A 41 -9.01 18.37 -9.10
N TYR A 42 -8.77 17.07 -9.25
CA TYR A 42 -9.82 16.05 -9.17
C TYR A 42 -10.39 15.95 -7.75
N GLY A 43 -9.53 15.85 -6.74
CA GLY A 43 -9.98 15.69 -5.35
C GLY A 43 -10.71 16.92 -4.81
N ARG A 44 -10.30 18.13 -5.22
CA ARG A 44 -11.03 19.37 -4.88
C ARG A 44 -12.43 19.44 -5.50
N ALA A 45 -12.60 18.87 -6.69
CA ALA A 45 -13.87 18.88 -7.42
C ALA A 45 -14.82 17.74 -7.03
N ASN A 46 -14.33 16.69 -6.36
CA ASN A 46 -15.10 15.50 -6.04
C ASN A 46 -14.99 15.17 -4.55
N GLU A 47 -16.08 15.38 -3.80
CA GLU A 47 -16.13 15.03 -2.38
C GLU A 47 -15.86 13.54 -2.14
N GLY A 48 -15.18 13.21 -1.04
CA GLY A 48 -14.79 11.82 -0.71
C GLY A 48 -13.56 11.31 -1.48
N HIS A 49 -12.92 12.16 -2.31
CA HIS A 49 -11.69 11.85 -3.02
C HIS A 49 -10.54 12.70 -2.49
N PRO A 50 -9.85 12.27 -1.42
CA PRO A 50 -8.75 13.04 -0.86
C PRO A 50 -7.59 13.17 -1.87
N TRP A 51 -6.95 14.32 -1.85
CA TRP A 51 -5.78 14.65 -2.67
C TRP A 51 -4.52 14.89 -1.83
N LEU A 52 -4.67 14.73 -0.51
CA LEU A 52 -3.58 14.75 0.46
C LEU A 52 -3.80 13.67 1.51
N THR A 53 -2.71 13.15 2.06
CA THR A 53 -2.67 12.39 3.31
C THR A 53 -1.65 13.01 4.26
N GLN A 54 -1.91 12.98 5.55
CA GLN A 54 -1.05 13.57 6.58
C GLN A 54 -1.00 12.69 7.80
N ALA A 55 0.20 12.53 8.36
CA ALA A 55 0.43 11.90 9.65
C ALA A 55 1.17 12.88 10.58
N GLN A 56 0.66 13.01 11.80
CA GLN A 56 1.35 13.62 12.93
C GLN A 56 1.61 12.57 14.00
N CYS A 57 2.86 12.50 14.45
CA CYS A 57 3.27 11.61 15.53
C CYS A 57 4.21 12.35 16.50
N LEU A 58 4.30 11.85 17.72
CA LEU A 58 5.23 12.37 18.72
C LEU A 58 6.48 11.50 18.78
N VAL A 59 7.63 12.14 18.97
CA VAL A 59 8.93 11.49 19.14
C VAL A 59 9.60 12.06 20.38
N GLU A 60 9.92 11.20 21.33
CA GLU A 60 10.84 11.52 22.43
C GLU A 60 12.27 11.38 21.89
N ALA A 61 13.01 12.48 21.80
CA ALA A 61 14.31 12.52 21.14
C ALA A 61 15.19 13.65 21.64
N ASP A 62 16.51 13.49 21.48
CA ASP A 62 17.47 14.56 21.60
C ASP A 62 17.52 15.41 20.32
N PRO A 63 17.94 16.70 20.39
CA PRO A 63 18.03 17.56 19.20
C PRO A 63 18.97 17.06 18.10
N ALA A 64 19.93 16.20 18.43
CA ALA A 64 20.87 15.62 17.47
C ALA A 64 20.36 14.31 16.85
N ASP A 65 19.20 13.80 17.28
CA ASP A 65 18.60 12.63 16.69
C ASP A 65 18.01 12.95 15.32
N THR A 66 18.05 11.95 14.45
CA THR A 66 17.55 12.06 13.08
C THR A 66 16.31 11.21 12.87
N VAL A 67 15.55 11.56 11.83
CA VAL A 67 14.41 10.79 11.35
C VAL A 67 14.60 10.42 9.88
N ASP A 68 14.30 9.16 9.56
CA ASP A 68 14.12 8.67 8.20
C ASP A 68 12.64 8.64 7.87
N VAL A 69 12.27 9.06 6.66
CA VAL A 69 10.88 9.04 6.18
C VAL A 69 10.82 8.34 4.83
N HIS A 70 10.00 7.29 4.75
CA HIS A 70 9.66 6.60 3.51
C HIS A 70 8.18 6.82 3.21
N VAL A 71 7.86 7.20 1.97
CA VAL A 71 6.49 7.25 1.46
C VAL A 71 6.37 6.19 0.39
N ARG A 72 5.43 5.27 0.57
CA ARG A 72 5.15 4.19 -0.40
C ARG A 72 3.70 4.22 -0.81
N PHE A 73 3.44 3.83 -2.05
CA PHE A 73 2.11 3.75 -2.60
C PHE A 73 2.08 2.78 -3.79
N LEU A 74 0.87 2.36 -4.12
CA LEU A 74 0.57 1.60 -5.33
C LEU A 74 0.21 2.56 -6.47
N HIS A 75 0.78 2.30 -7.65
CA HIS A 75 0.54 3.05 -8.87
C HIS A 75 -0.05 2.11 -9.93
N LEU A 76 -1.16 2.52 -10.55
CA LEU A 76 -1.90 1.67 -11.47
C LEU A 76 -1.16 1.51 -12.81
N VAL A 77 -1.05 0.29 -13.27
CA VAL A 77 -0.43 -0.11 -14.53
C VAL A 77 -1.48 -0.83 -15.38
N ALA A 78 -1.76 -0.32 -16.56
CA ALA A 78 -2.58 -1.04 -17.53
C ALA A 78 -1.71 -2.03 -18.30
N CYS A 79 -2.10 -3.29 -18.29
CA CYS A 79 -1.46 -4.36 -19.03
C CYS A 79 -2.37 -4.75 -20.19
N GLU A 80 -2.02 -4.28 -21.40
CA GLU A 80 -2.70 -4.61 -22.64
C GLU A 80 -2.05 -5.85 -23.28
N VAL A 81 -2.83 -6.60 -24.06
CA VAL A 81 -2.35 -7.79 -24.77
C VAL A 81 -2.40 -7.53 -26.26
N ALA A 82 -1.28 -7.76 -26.96
CA ALA A 82 -1.23 -7.64 -28.41
C ALA A 82 -0.62 -8.90 -29.04
N ARG A 83 -1.21 -9.34 -30.16
CA ARG A 83 -0.66 -10.39 -31.01
C ARG A 83 0.39 -9.79 -31.94
N GLU A 84 1.49 -10.50 -32.12
CA GLU A 84 2.48 -10.17 -33.15
C GLU A 84 2.03 -10.79 -34.47
N ARG A 85 2.00 -9.98 -35.54
CA ARG A 85 1.71 -10.43 -36.88
C ARG A 85 2.47 -9.58 -37.89
N ASP A 86 3.41 -10.22 -38.60
CA ASP A 86 4.16 -9.61 -39.71
C ASP A 86 4.89 -8.30 -39.31
N GLY A 87 5.46 -8.25 -38.11
CA GLY A 87 6.14 -7.08 -37.53
C GLY A 87 5.20 -6.05 -36.90
N ARG A 88 3.90 -6.35 -36.77
CA ARG A 88 2.89 -5.43 -36.22
C ARG A 88 2.26 -6.01 -34.95
N LEU A 89 2.00 -5.12 -34.00
CA LEU A 89 1.30 -5.45 -32.76
C LEU A 89 -0.19 -5.11 -32.92
N GLU A 90 -1.03 -6.13 -32.90
CA GLU A 90 -2.49 -6.00 -32.96
C GLU A 90 -3.08 -6.24 -31.57
N PRO A 91 -3.70 -5.23 -30.92
CA PRO A 91 -4.39 -5.44 -29.64
C PRO A 91 -5.47 -6.50 -29.76
N VAL A 92 -5.50 -7.44 -28.82
CA VAL A 92 -6.46 -8.55 -28.80
C VAL A 92 -7.11 -8.69 -27.42
N PRO A 93 -8.39 -9.09 -27.36
CA PRO A 93 -9.08 -9.29 -26.08
C PRO A 93 -8.52 -10.46 -25.28
N GLU A 94 -7.90 -11.43 -25.96
CA GLU A 94 -7.18 -12.54 -25.34
C GLU A 94 -6.12 -13.13 -26.28
N LEU A 95 -5.05 -13.68 -25.69
CA LEU A 95 -3.97 -14.37 -26.39
C LEU A 95 -3.58 -15.64 -25.62
N ALA A 96 -3.73 -16.80 -26.26
CA ALA A 96 -3.23 -18.06 -25.73
C ALA A 96 -1.77 -18.27 -26.15
N VAL A 97 -0.88 -18.51 -25.20
CA VAL A 97 0.54 -18.83 -25.41
C VAL A 97 0.90 -20.04 -24.55
N GLY A 98 1.17 -21.17 -25.20
CA GLY A 98 1.28 -22.46 -24.51
C GLY A 98 -0.01 -22.79 -23.76
N ASP A 99 0.11 -23.12 -22.47
CA ASP A 99 -1.04 -23.42 -21.59
C ASP A 99 -1.61 -22.17 -20.89
N ALA A 100 -1.04 -20.98 -21.14
CA ALA A 100 -1.46 -19.73 -20.50
C ALA A 100 -2.39 -18.91 -21.41
N LEU A 101 -3.46 -18.37 -20.82
CA LEU A 101 -4.36 -17.44 -21.48
C LEU A 101 -4.17 -16.03 -20.90
N HIS A 102 -3.76 -15.09 -21.74
CA HIS A 102 -3.50 -13.70 -21.36
C HIS A 102 -4.66 -12.80 -21.76
N ARG A 103 -5.10 -11.93 -20.84
CA ARG A 103 -6.15 -10.93 -21.07
C ARG A 103 -5.70 -9.54 -20.60
N PRO A 104 -6.23 -8.45 -21.21
CA PRO A 104 -6.02 -7.10 -20.70
C PRO A 104 -6.50 -6.97 -19.26
N ARG A 105 -5.69 -6.32 -18.43
CA ARG A 105 -5.95 -6.16 -17.00
C ARG A 105 -5.27 -4.93 -16.44
N GLU A 106 -5.66 -4.54 -15.24
CA GLU A 106 -4.95 -3.54 -14.45
C GLU A 106 -4.14 -4.24 -13.37
N GLU A 107 -2.91 -3.81 -13.17
CA GLU A 107 -1.99 -4.24 -12.12
C GLU A 107 -1.61 -3.03 -11.25
N ALA A 108 -1.04 -3.25 -10.07
CA ALA A 108 -0.40 -2.20 -9.29
C ALA A 108 1.11 -2.41 -9.21
N ARG A 109 1.83 -1.31 -9.33
CA ARG A 109 3.27 -1.23 -9.11
C ARG A 109 3.57 -0.44 -7.85
N GLU A 110 4.41 -1.00 -7.00
CA GLU A 110 4.93 -0.30 -5.82
C GLU A 110 5.83 0.86 -6.26
N ARG A 111 5.63 2.03 -5.64
CA ARG A 111 6.47 3.21 -5.75
C ARG A 111 6.91 3.63 -4.36
N GLU A 112 8.11 4.18 -4.28
CA GLU A 112 8.71 4.63 -3.04
C GLU A 112 9.54 5.89 -3.31
N VAL A 113 9.41 6.86 -2.41
CA VAL A 113 10.37 7.95 -2.22
C VAL A 113 10.79 7.95 -0.76
N ALA A 114 12.05 8.28 -0.51
CA ALA A 114 12.60 8.24 0.83
C ALA A 114 13.65 9.32 1.04
N VAL A 115 13.73 9.78 2.28
CA VAL A 115 14.83 10.61 2.78
C VAL A 115 15.28 10.02 4.11
N ALA A 116 16.60 10.03 4.33
CA ALA A 116 17.21 9.52 5.54
C ALA A 116 18.01 10.62 6.23
N GLY A 117 18.14 10.52 7.55
CA GLY A 117 19.03 11.38 8.33
C GLY A 117 18.54 12.82 8.47
N LEU A 118 17.23 13.08 8.48
CA LEU A 118 16.72 14.43 8.73
C LEU A 118 16.92 14.82 10.18
N ASP A 119 17.70 15.88 10.43
CA ASP A 119 17.95 16.41 11.76
C ASP A 119 16.69 17.09 12.32
N LEU A 120 16.28 16.71 13.54
CA LEU A 120 15.09 17.26 14.17
C LEU A 120 15.22 18.78 14.47
N ALA A 121 16.41 19.27 14.80
CA ALA A 121 16.65 20.69 15.04
C ALA A 121 16.63 21.54 13.75
N GLU A 122 17.00 20.97 12.61
CA GLU A 122 16.81 21.59 11.29
C GLU A 122 15.32 21.65 10.92
N LEU A 123 14.58 20.56 11.13
CA LEU A 123 13.13 20.49 10.86
C LEU A 123 12.29 21.45 11.72
N LEU A 124 12.78 21.87 12.89
CA LEU A 124 12.16 22.94 13.69
C LEU A 124 12.27 24.33 13.06
N GLN A 125 13.26 24.54 12.20
CA GLN A 125 13.53 25.84 11.59
C GLN A 125 12.87 25.97 10.22
N CYS A 126 12.93 24.90 9.42
CA CYS A 126 12.39 24.87 8.07
C CYS A 126 11.88 23.48 7.73
N PRO A 127 10.68 23.35 7.11
CA PRO A 127 10.24 22.08 6.55
C PRO A 127 11.21 21.56 5.49
N TYR A 128 11.39 20.24 5.45
CA TYR A 128 12.04 19.56 4.35
C TYR A 128 11.00 19.17 3.29
N GLU A 129 11.26 19.46 2.03
CA GLU A 129 10.40 19.07 0.90
C GLU A 129 11.13 18.10 -0.04
N MET A 130 10.44 17.06 -0.49
CA MET A 130 10.87 16.21 -1.60
C MET A 130 9.75 16.01 -2.63
N GLU A 131 10.16 15.88 -3.88
CA GLU A 131 9.25 15.63 -4.99
C GLU A 131 9.09 14.12 -5.24
N ILE A 132 7.86 13.74 -5.57
CA ILE A 132 7.54 12.49 -6.23
C ILE A 132 7.43 12.82 -7.72
N ASP A 133 8.31 12.25 -8.54
CA ASP A 133 8.24 12.38 -10.00
C ASP A 133 8.36 11.01 -10.66
N VAL A 134 7.24 10.54 -11.19
CA VAL A 134 7.16 9.30 -11.96
C VAL A 134 6.78 9.67 -13.40
N PRO A 135 7.71 9.56 -14.36
CA PRO A 135 7.37 9.82 -15.75
C PRO A 135 6.41 8.75 -16.29
N ALA A 136 5.56 9.15 -17.23
CA ALA A 136 4.76 8.22 -18.01
C ALA A 136 5.68 7.23 -18.72
N GLY A 137 5.26 5.98 -18.82
CA GLY A 137 6.11 4.96 -19.39
C GLY A 137 5.35 3.72 -19.80
N GLN A 138 6.04 2.91 -20.61
CA GLN A 138 5.53 1.65 -21.09
C GLN A 138 6.66 0.62 -21.07
N ARG A 139 6.30 -0.64 -20.80
CA ARG A 139 7.21 -1.78 -20.86
C ARG A 139 6.55 -2.93 -21.61
N ALA A 140 7.27 -3.47 -22.59
CA ALA A 140 6.90 -4.68 -23.31
C ALA A 140 7.48 -5.92 -22.62
N GLU A 141 6.68 -6.97 -22.50
CA GLU A 141 7.11 -8.34 -22.16
C GLU A 141 6.67 -9.27 -23.27
N TRP A 142 7.63 -9.78 -24.04
CA TRP A 142 7.35 -10.64 -25.20
C TRP A 142 6.99 -12.06 -24.77
N LEU A 143 5.95 -12.59 -25.38
CA LEU A 143 5.45 -13.96 -25.19
C LEU A 143 5.88 -14.84 -26.36
N GLY A 144 7.19 -14.86 -26.62
CA GLY A 144 7.76 -15.45 -27.83
C GLY A 144 7.44 -14.62 -29.09
N ASP A 145 7.23 -15.30 -30.21
CA ASP A 145 6.82 -14.74 -31.50
C ASP A 145 5.30 -14.58 -31.65
N GLN A 146 4.52 -14.97 -30.63
CA GLN A 146 3.05 -15.00 -30.69
C GLN A 146 2.42 -13.67 -30.28
N GLY A 147 3.12 -12.88 -29.45
CA GLY A 147 2.61 -11.60 -28.97
C GLY A 147 3.38 -11.00 -27.81
N VAL A 148 2.78 -9.99 -27.18
CA VAL A 148 3.41 -9.15 -26.18
C VAL A 148 2.39 -8.65 -25.15
N LEU A 149 2.83 -8.54 -23.90
CA LEU A 149 2.15 -7.80 -22.84
C LEU A 149 2.72 -6.38 -22.77
N LEU A 150 1.87 -5.38 -22.99
CA LEU A 150 2.24 -3.97 -22.97
C LEU A 150 1.75 -3.34 -21.66
N ARG A 151 2.68 -3.11 -20.73
CA ARG A 151 2.39 -2.46 -19.44
C ARG A 151 2.65 -0.97 -19.51
N GLY A 152 1.59 -0.16 -19.52
CA GLY A 152 1.65 1.30 -19.51
C GLY A 152 1.22 1.90 -18.17
N TRP A 153 1.83 3.01 -17.78
CA TRP A 153 1.44 3.82 -16.64
C TRP A 153 1.50 5.31 -16.98
N GLU A 154 0.59 6.07 -16.36
CA GLU A 154 0.54 7.53 -16.51
C GLU A 154 1.65 8.20 -15.70
N ALA A 155 1.99 9.43 -16.08
CA ALA A 155 2.84 10.28 -15.25
C ALA A 155 2.14 10.57 -13.92
N LEU A 156 2.92 10.66 -12.84
CA LEU A 156 2.43 10.96 -11.51
C LEU A 156 3.44 11.87 -10.81
N THR A 157 2.97 13.03 -10.38
CA THR A 157 3.76 13.99 -9.60
C THR A 157 3.13 14.21 -8.23
N GLY A 158 3.98 14.52 -7.25
CA GLY A 158 3.54 14.77 -5.90
C GLY A 158 4.62 15.44 -5.07
N ARG A 159 4.25 15.85 -3.87
CA ARG A 159 5.16 16.49 -2.93
C ARG A 159 5.00 15.87 -1.55
N VAL A 160 6.12 15.60 -0.90
CA VAL A 160 6.19 15.21 0.51
C VAL A 160 6.82 16.37 1.28
N GLU A 161 6.10 16.88 2.26
CA GLU A 161 6.54 17.94 3.17
C GLU A 161 6.69 17.33 4.57
N ILE A 162 7.85 17.51 5.18
CA ILE A 162 8.21 16.99 6.50
C ILE A 162 8.59 18.18 7.38
N SER A 163 7.95 18.32 8.53
CA SER A 163 8.22 19.40 9.47
C SER A 163 8.15 18.91 10.91
N ALA A 164 8.78 19.64 11.82
CA ALA A 164 8.73 19.34 13.25
C ALA A 164 8.32 20.57 14.06
N GLU A 165 7.61 20.32 15.15
CA GLU A 165 7.39 21.28 16.24
C GLU A 165 7.92 20.69 17.53
N ARG A 166 8.30 21.53 18.51
CA ARG A 166 8.74 21.08 19.83
C ARG A 166 7.77 21.54 20.93
N PRO A 167 6.68 20.79 21.18
CA PRO A 167 5.69 21.18 22.20
C PRO A 167 6.23 21.12 23.63
N LEU A 168 7.20 20.26 23.92
CA LEU A 168 7.85 20.13 25.23
C LEU A 168 9.36 19.85 25.07
N PRO A 169 10.19 20.13 26.10
CA PRO A 169 11.59 19.70 26.09
C PRO A 169 11.70 18.18 25.86
N GLY A 170 12.53 17.77 24.91
CA GLY A 170 12.73 16.35 24.56
C GLY A 170 11.59 15.70 23.77
N VAL A 171 10.52 16.42 23.43
CA VAL A 171 9.38 15.88 22.66
C VAL A 171 9.16 16.70 21.40
N TYR A 172 9.19 16.03 20.27
CA TYR A 172 8.93 16.59 18.94
C TYR A 172 7.59 16.08 18.42
N ARG A 173 6.84 16.94 17.76
CA ARG A 173 5.71 16.56 16.92
C ARG A 173 6.18 16.60 15.47
N LEU A 174 6.34 15.44 14.85
CA LEU A 174 6.69 15.31 13.44
C LEU A 174 5.40 15.33 12.61
N THR A 175 5.38 16.12 11.54
CA THR A 175 4.31 16.11 10.53
C THR A 175 4.88 15.65 9.21
N VAL A 176 4.29 14.61 8.62
CA VAL A 176 4.58 14.18 7.25
C VAL A 176 3.31 14.36 6.43
N LYS A 177 3.39 15.13 5.35
CA LYS A 177 2.27 15.44 4.47
C LYS A 177 2.60 15.06 3.04
N VAL A 178 1.74 14.27 2.42
CA VAL A 178 1.87 13.84 1.03
C VAL A 178 0.74 14.44 0.22
N VAL A 179 1.07 15.13 -0.87
CA VAL A 179 0.12 15.78 -1.77
C VAL A 179 0.33 15.26 -3.18
N ASN A 180 -0.75 14.88 -3.86
CA ASN A 180 -0.68 14.51 -5.28
C ASN A 180 -0.92 15.75 -6.14
N THR A 181 0.18 16.27 -6.70
CA THR A 181 0.23 17.49 -7.51
C THR A 181 0.06 17.22 -9.00
N THR A 182 -0.28 15.98 -9.39
CA THR A 182 -0.41 15.60 -10.80
C THR A 182 -1.41 16.52 -11.51
N PRO A 183 -1.05 17.11 -12.66
CA PRO A 183 -1.98 17.91 -13.45
C PRO A 183 -3.22 17.11 -13.83
N TRP A 184 -4.38 17.75 -13.79
CA TRP A 184 -5.65 17.13 -14.11
C TRP A 184 -6.60 18.09 -14.82
N GLU A 185 -6.90 17.80 -16.08
CA GLU A 185 -7.72 18.64 -16.96
C GLU A 185 -9.21 18.22 -16.98
N GLY A 186 -9.57 17.18 -16.24
CA GLY A 186 -10.90 16.56 -16.28
C GLY A 186 -10.86 15.16 -16.89
N GLY A 187 -11.96 14.43 -16.69
CA GLY A 187 -12.08 13.04 -17.12
C GLY A 187 -12.94 12.23 -16.16
N THR A 188 -12.99 10.93 -16.42
CA THR A 188 -13.67 9.94 -15.60
C THR A 188 -12.89 9.63 -14.32
N ARG A 189 -13.59 9.06 -13.33
CA ARG A 189 -12.94 8.50 -12.14
C ARG A 189 -11.85 7.47 -12.49
N GLN A 190 -12.07 6.65 -13.52
CA GLN A 190 -11.10 5.61 -13.94
C GLN A 190 -9.80 6.22 -14.45
N GLU A 191 -9.88 7.31 -15.21
CA GLU A 191 -8.70 8.06 -15.66
C GLU A 191 -7.98 8.73 -14.48
N ALA A 192 -8.71 9.24 -13.48
CA ALA A 192 -8.11 9.81 -12.27
C ALA A 192 -7.36 8.74 -11.44
N MET A 193 -7.88 7.50 -11.39
CA MET A 193 -7.22 6.39 -10.68
C MET A 193 -5.83 6.08 -11.27
N ARG A 194 -5.63 6.25 -12.58
CA ARG A 194 -4.31 6.03 -13.23
C ARG A 194 -3.23 6.99 -12.75
N ARG A 195 -3.64 8.14 -12.19
CA ARG A 195 -2.80 9.20 -11.65
C ARG A 195 -2.92 9.32 -10.12
N THR A 196 -3.50 8.32 -9.46
CA THR A 196 -3.70 8.28 -8.00
C THR A 196 -2.56 7.52 -7.32
N MET A 197 -2.09 8.02 -6.18
CA MET A 197 -1.25 7.24 -5.26
C MET A 197 -2.18 6.39 -4.40
N MET A 198 -2.31 5.10 -4.71
CA MET A 198 -3.24 4.21 -4.02
C MET A 198 -2.58 3.61 -2.78
N SER A 199 -3.32 3.47 -1.68
CA SER A 199 -2.79 2.93 -0.42
C SER A 199 -1.51 3.66 0.04
N ALA A 200 -1.53 5.00 -0.04
CA ALA A 200 -0.35 5.78 0.34
C ALA A 200 -0.12 5.65 1.85
N HIS A 201 1.06 5.18 2.25
CA HIS A 201 1.47 5.11 3.64
C HIS A 201 2.85 5.72 3.86
N MET A 202 3.12 6.06 5.12
CA MET A 202 4.34 6.71 5.57
C MET A 202 4.99 5.84 6.64
N VAL A 203 6.29 5.55 6.49
CA VAL A 203 7.10 4.89 7.52
C VAL A 203 8.10 5.91 8.02
N MET A 204 8.06 6.20 9.32
CA MET A 204 8.97 7.12 9.99
C MET A 204 9.83 6.32 10.97
N ARG A 205 11.15 6.48 10.91
CA ARG A 205 12.10 5.77 11.76
C ARG A 205 13.05 6.74 12.44
N SER A 206 13.36 6.49 13.71
CA SER A 206 14.42 7.18 14.43
C SER A 206 15.18 6.15 15.27
N GLU A 207 16.49 6.03 15.04
CA GLU A 207 17.33 5.08 15.80
C GLU A 207 17.59 5.60 17.23
N GLY A 208 17.79 6.92 17.38
CA GLY A 208 18.05 7.56 18.68
C GLY A 208 16.77 7.95 19.43
N GLY A 209 15.69 8.24 18.69
CA GLY A 209 14.40 8.62 19.26
C GLY A 209 13.44 7.46 19.52
N GLY A 210 12.46 7.71 20.38
CA GLY A 210 11.33 6.83 20.67
C GLY A 210 10.00 7.48 20.29
N PHE A 211 9.33 6.94 19.27
CA PHE A 211 7.96 7.33 18.93
C PHE A 211 7.00 7.01 20.08
N VAL A 212 6.01 7.88 20.29
CA VAL A 212 4.98 7.70 21.31
C VAL A 212 3.75 7.07 20.66
N SER A 213 3.18 6.05 21.32
CA SER A 213 1.88 5.52 20.93
C SER A 213 0.83 6.62 20.96
N LEU A 214 0.04 6.75 19.88
CA LEU A 214 -1.12 7.64 19.88
C LEU A 214 -2.37 6.96 20.44
N MET A 215 -2.36 5.63 20.53
CA MET A 215 -3.47 4.82 21.04
C MET A 215 -3.41 4.71 22.57
N ASP A 216 -2.23 4.44 23.11
CA ASP A 216 -1.95 4.33 24.54
C ASP A 216 -0.76 5.21 24.94
N PRO A 217 -0.91 6.56 24.85
CA PRO A 217 0.16 7.48 25.21
C PRO A 217 0.40 7.49 26.74
N PRO A 218 1.64 7.73 27.19
CA PRO A 218 1.92 8.08 28.58
C PRO A 218 1.05 9.25 29.07
N GLU A 219 0.71 9.26 30.36
CA GLU A 219 -0.20 10.23 30.98
C GLU A 219 0.19 11.68 30.63
N GLU A 220 1.49 11.97 30.72
CA GLU A 220 2.07 13.30 30.51
C GLU A 220 1.93 13.77 29.05
N LEU A 221 1.83 12.85 28.10
CA LEU A 221 1.78 13.12 26.66
C LEU A 221 0.37 12.97 26.07
N ARG A 222 -0.61 12.50 26.85
CA ARG A 222 -1.97 12.22 26.36
C ARG A 222 -2.63 13.41 25.67
N GLN A 223 -2.47 14.61 26.21
CA GLN A 223 -3.03 15.82 25.58
C GLN A 223 -2.33 16.16 24.25
N LEU A 224 -1.02 15.95 24.17
CA LEU A 224 -0.26 16.20 22.94
C LEU A 224 -0.59 15.17 21.85
N ALA A 225 -0.77 13.90 22.24
CA ALA A 225 -1.17 12.81 21.36
C ALA A 225 -2.58 13.04 20.81
N ALA A 226 -3.54 13.40 21.68
CA ALA A 226 -4.90 13.76 21.27
C ALA A 226 -4.96 15.00 20.37
N GLY A 227 -3.96 15.89 20.47
CA GLY A 227 -3.81 17.06 19.60
C GLY A 227 -3.18 16.77 18.23
N CYS A 228 -2.75 15.54 17.95
CA CYS A 228 -2.20 15.19 16.63
C CYS A 228 -3.31 15.13 15.57
N SER A 229 -3.07 15.73 14.41
CA SER A 229 -4.00 15.79 13.30
C SER A 229 -3.56 14.86 12.16
N ASN A 230 -4.26 13.74 12.05
CA ASN A 230 -4.05 12.73 11.02
C ASN A 230 -5.18 12.79 9.99
N VAL A 231 -4.84 12.84 8.70
CA VAL A 231 -5.79 12.94 7.59
C VAL A 231 -5.56 11.76 6.65
N GLY A 232 -6.54 10.86 6.56
CA GLY A 232 -6.43 9.68 5.70
C GLY A 232 -5.30 8.72 6.08
N SER A 233 -4.83 8.81 7.34
CA SER A 233 -3.76 7.97 7.87
C SER A 233 -4.03 7.64 9.35
N TRP A 234 -3.45 6.52 9.79
CA TRP A 234 -3.55 5.99 11.14
C TRP A 234 -2.15 5.58 11.62
N PRO A 235 -1.46 6.44 12.40
CA PRO A 235 -0.12 6.14 12.91
C PRO A 235 -0.16 5.09 14.01
N VAL A 236 0.67 4.04 13.88
CA VAL A 236 0.89 2.99 14.88
C VAL A 236 2.38 2.65 15.01
N LEU A 237 2.79 2.22 16.19
CA LEU A 237 4.13 1.67 16.42
C LEU A 237 4.28 0.33 15.68
N VAL A 238 5.44 0.11 15.08
CA VAL A 238 5.76 -1.13 14.36
C VAL A 238 7.15 -1.61 14.75
N GLY A 239 7.26 -2.92 14.96
CA GLY A 239 8.43 -3.59 15.53
C GLY A 239 7.98 -4.63 16.53
N GLU A 240 8.94 -5.26 17.20
CA GLU A 240 8.64 -6.16 18.33
C GLU A 240 7.94 -5.37 19.45
N GLU A 241 7.16 -6.06 20.29
CA GLU A 241 6.43 -5.43 21.38
C GLU A 241 7.38 -4.65 22.31
N GLY A 242 7.11 -3.37 22.50
CA GLY A 242 7.96 -2.45 23.26
C GLY A 242 9.02 -1.70 22.44
N GLU A 243 9.26 -2.05 21.17
CA GLU A 243 10.11 -1.27 20.27
C GLU A 243 9.43 0.05 19.86
N ARG A 244 10.16 1.16 19.98
CA ARG A 244 9.59 2.50 19.71
C ARG A 244 10.31 3.25 18.59
N HIS A 245 11.15 2.59 17.81
CA HIS A 245 11.98 3.23 16.80
C HIS A 245 11.28 3.48 15.47
N THR A 246 10.08 2.91 15.25
CA THR A 246 9.39 3.02 13.97
C THR A 246 7.89 3.21 14.14
N MET A 247 7.36 4.14 13.35
CA MET A 247 5.95 4.47 13.25
C MET A 247 5.50 4.25 11.80
N LEU A 248 4.42 3.48 11.61
CA LEU A 248 3.74 3.32 10.33
C LEU A 248 2.44 4.10 10.37
N ALA A 249 2.25 5.03 9.43
CA ALA A 249 0.96 5.68 9.21
C ALA A 249 0.35 5.19 7.91
N ALA A 250 -0.70 4.37 8.03
CA ALA A 250 -1.38 3.72 6.92
C ALA A 250 -2.86 4.13 6.84
N PRO A 251 -3.54 3.99 5.69
CA PRO A 251 -4.93 4.40 5.54
C PRO A 251 -5.96 3.38 6.09
N ILE A 252 -5.52 2.53 7.01
CA ILE A 252 -6.30 1.46 7.65
C ILE A 252 -6.12 1.55 9.17
N ILE A 253 -7.12 1.12 9.93
CA ILE A 253 -7.07 1.15 11.39
C ILE A 253 -6.27 -0.06 11.85
N LEU A 254 -5.22 0.19 12.64
CA LEU A 254 -4.35 -0.82 13.20
C LEU A 254 -4.18 -0.58 14.70
N TYR A 255 -3.78 -1.63 15.41
CA TYR A 255 -3.22 -1.53 16.76
C TYR A 255 -1.71 -1.37 16.68
N ASP A 256 -1.11 -0.85 17.75
CA ASP A 256 0.35 -0.85 17.89
C ASP A 256 0.90 -2.28 17.85
N HIS A 257 2.09 -2.42 17.29
CA HIS A 257 2.77 -3.69 17.05
C HIS A 257 1.88 -4.69 16.30
N PRO A 258 1.34 -4.31 15.12
CA PRO A 258 0.48 -5.19 14.36
C PRO A 258 1.27 -6.46 13.98
N ARG A 259 0.64 -7.62 14.15
CA ARG A 259 1.25 -8.91 13.84
C ARG A 259 0.54 -9.55 12.66
N ILE A 260 1.34 -10.05 11.72
CA ILE A 260 0.86 -10.99 10.71
C ILE A 260 0.66 -12.33 11.43
N ALA A 261 -0.51 -12.96 11.28
CA ALA A 261 -0.78 -14.23 11.95
C ALA A 261 0.25 -15.29 11.51
N PRO A 262 0.98 -15.95 12.44
CA PRO A 262 2.00 -16.94 12.08
C PRO A 262 1.39 -18.19 11.42
N GLU A 263 0.10 -18.44 11.64
CA GLU A 263 -0.65 -19.50 10.99
C GLU A 263 -1.06 -19.13 9.56
N SER A 264 -0.96 -17.86 9.17
CA SER A 264 -1.30 -17.40 7.82
C SER A 264 -0.45 -18.13 6.79
N PRO A 265 -1.04 -18.64 5.69
CA PRO A 265 -0.26 -19.15 4.57
C PRO A 265 0.50 -17.98 3.88
N GLY A 266 0.22 -16.73 4.26
CA GLY A 266 0.87 -15.48 3.92
C GLY A 266 -0.14 -14.48 3.34
N ASP A 267 0.33 -13.38 2.76
CA ASP A 267 -0.53 -12.22 2.41
C ASP A 267 -1.75 -12.58 1.51
N LEU A 268 -2.95 -12.51 2.11
CA LEU A 268 -4.26 -12.66 1.45
C LEU A 268 -4.96 -11.31 1.22
N PHE A 269 -4.26 -10.19 1.42
CA PHE A 269 -4.79 -8.81 1.43
C PHE A 269 -5.80 -8.51 2.55
N ASP A 270 -5.80 -9.34 3.60
CA ASP A 270 -6.64 -9.24 4.80
C ASP A 270 -5.96 -9.94 6.00
N ALA A 271 -4.74 -9.51 6.32
CA ALA A 271 -3.77 -10.29 7.10
C ALA A 271 -4.01 -10.33 8.63
N THR A 272 -5.09 -9.71 9.12
CA THR A 272 -5.28 -9.53 10.58
C THR A 272 -6.47 -10.29 11.16
N GLU A 273 -7.50 -10.70 10.38
CA GLU A 273 -8.73 -11.19 11.01
C GLU A 273 -9.47 -12.39 10.34
N ILE A 274 -9.24 -12.74 9.06
CA ILE A 274 -10.16 -13.69 8.34
C ILE A 274 -9.43 -14.77 7.47
N ASP A 275 -8.12 -14.96 7.61
CA ASP A 275 -7.31 -15.82 6.72
C ASP A 275 -7.83 -17.25 6.51
N GLN A 276 -8.34 -17.91 7.56
CA GLN A 276 -8.87 -19.27 7.46
C GLN A 276 -10.11 -19.31 6.57
N LEU A 277 -11.07 -18.41 6.79
CA LEU A 277 -12.31 -18.36 6.01
C LEU A 277 -12.00 -18.02 4.55
N LEU A 278 -11.07 -17.11 4.29
CA LEU A 278 -10.64 -16.76 2.93
C LEU A 278 -9.98 -17.96 2.25
N THR A 279 -9.07 -18.66 2.93
CA THR A 279 -8.41 -19.85 2.40
C THR A 279 -9.43 -20.95 2.05
N LEU A 280 -10.36 -21.24 2.94
CA LEU A 280 -11.42 -22.23 2.68
C LEU A 280 -12.35 -21.80 1.54
N SER A 281 -12.64 -20.50 1.44
CA SER A 281 -13.46 -19.95 0.35
C SER A 281 -12.75 -20.05 -1.00
N VAL A 282 -11.44 -19.81 -1.06
CA VAL A 282 -10.62 -20.02 -2.27
C VAL A 282 -10.65 -21.49 -2.70
N LEU A 283 -10.53 -22.41 -1.74
CA LEU A 283 -10.62 -23.86 -2.01
C LEU A 283 -12.01 -24.29 -2.47
N ALA A 284 -13.07 -23.56 -2.13
CA ALA A 284 -14.43 -23.83 -2.58
C ALA A 284 -14.73 -23.32 -4.00
N LEU A 285 -13.83 -22.56 -4.63
CA LEU A 285 -14.03 -22.05 -5.99
C LEU A 285 -14.13 -23.17 -7.03
N SER A 286 -15.02 -22.98 -8.01
CA SER A 286 -15.13 -23.85 -9.18
C SER A 286 -13.89 -23.78 -10.08
N GLU A 287 -13.69 -24.76 -10.95
CA GLU A 287 -12.57 -24.77 -11.90
C GLU A 287 -12.58 -23.54 -12.82
N GLN A 288 -13.76 -23.11 -13.27
CA GLN A 288 -13.92 -21.92 -14.09
C GLN A 288 -13.48 -20.65 -13.35
N GLU A 289 -13.86 -20.52 -12.08
CA GLU A 289 -13.46 -19.39 -11.23
C GLU A 289 -11.96 -19.38 -10.95
N ARG A 290 -11.37 -20.55 -10.71
CA ARG A 290 -9.92 -20.69 -10.54
C ARG A 290 -9.18 -20.33 -11.84
N ALA A 291 -9.69 -20.75 -13.00
CA ALA A 291 -9.12 -20.38 -14.30
C ALA A 291 -9.20 -18.87 -14.55
N GLU A 292 -10.28 -18.21 -14.12
CA GLU A 292 -10.41 -16.75 -14.18
C GLU A 292 -9.33 -16.07 -13.33
N ILE A 293 -9.15 -16.49 -12.07
CA ILE A 293 -8.11 -15.94 -11.18
C ILE A 293 -6.71 -16.16 -11.78
N ARG A 294 -6.43 -17.37 -12.29
CA ARG A 294 -5.16 -17.65 -12.95
C ARG A 294 -4.94 -16.75 -14.16
N GLY A 295 -5.97 -16.40 -14.93
CA GLY A 295 -5.85 -15.49 -16.07
C GLY A 295 -5.74 -14.00 -15.71
N GLY A 296 -5.93 -13.63 -14.44
CA GLY A 296 -6.05 -12.26 -13.96
C GLY A 296 -4.76 -11.66 -13.39
N ASP A 297 -4.89 -10.94 -12.27
CA ASP A 297 -3.78 -10.27 -11.58
C ASP A 297 -2.74 -11.31 -11.09
N PRO A 298 -1.43 -11.09 -11.31
CA PRO A 298 -0.37 -12.00 -10.87
C PRO A 298 -0.41 -12.32 -9.37
N ARG A 299 -0.77 -11.34 -8.52
CA ARG A 299 -0.84 -11.55 -7.07
C ARG A 299 -2.05 -12.37 -6.66
N ALA A 300 -3.18 -12.22 -7.36
CA ALA A 300 -4.34 -13.09 -7.16
C ALA A 300 -4.03 -14.55 -7.54
N ARG A 301 -3.25 -14.75 -8.61
CA ARG A 301 -2.75 -16.07 -9.00
C ARG A 301 -1.85 -16.67 -7.91
N GLU A 302 -0.91 -15.89 -7.37
CA GLU A 302 -0.05 -16.32 -6.25
C GLU A 302 -0.86 -16.73 -5.01
N ILE A 303 -1.93 -16.00 -4.67
CA ILE A 303 -2.85 -16.36 -3.58
C ILE A 303 -3.52 -17.70 -3.88
N LEU A 304 -4.12 -17.87 -5.07
CA LEU A 304 -4.78 -19.11 -5.45
C LEU A 304 -3.83 -20.31 -5.41
N ASP A 305 -2.66 -20.19 -6.04
CA ASP A 305 -1.70 -21.28 -6.14
C ASP A 305 -1.19 -21.69 -4.75
N ARG A 306 -1.00 -20.72 -3.85
CA ARG A 306 -0.64 -20.98 -2.45
C ARG A 306 -1.73 -21.72 -1.71
N CYS A 307 -2.97 -21.24 -1.74
CA CYS A 307 -4.09 -21.90 -1.05
C CYS A 307 -4.31 -23.34 -1.55
N VAL A 308 -4.20 -23.57 -2.87
CA VAL A 308 -4.37 -24.90 -3.48
C VAL A 308 -3.20 -25.84 -3.16
N SER A 309 -2.02 -25.30 -2.85
CA SER A 309 -0.85 -26.10 -2.47
C SER A 309 -0.81 -26.55 -1.00
N LEU A 310 -1.70 -26.03 -0.15
CA LEU A 310 -1.72 -26.35 1.28
C LEU A 310 -2.03 -27.83 1.53
N SER A 311 -1.21 -28.45 2.37
CA SER A 311 -1.45 -29.79 2.89
C SER A 311 -2.61 -29.80 3.89
N PRO A 312 -3.25 -30.98 4.13
CA PRO A 312 -4.26 -31.11 5.18
C PRO A 312 -3.77 -30.69 6.57
N GLU A 313 -2.50 -30.93 6.90
CA GLU A 313 -1.90 -30.54 8.18
C GLU A 313 -1.75 -29.03 8.32
N GLU A 314 -1.42 -28.33 7.23
CA GLU A 314 -1.36 -26.86 7.20
C GLU A 314 -2.76 -26.25 7.29
N LEU A 315 -3.76 -26.84 6.61
CA LEU A 315 -5.16 -26.42 6.74
C LEU A 315 -5.70 -26.61 8.16
N MET A 316 -5.28 -27.66 8.86
CA MET A 316 -5.64 -27.87 10.27
C MET A 316 -4.99 -26.82 11.18
N ARG A 317 -3.76 -26.38 10.90
CA ARG A 317 -3.09 -25.30 11.64
C ARG A 317 -3.76 -23.93 11.51
N LEU A 318 -4.54 -23.71 10.45
CA LEU A 318 -5.36 -22.48 10.28
C LEU A 318 -6.53 -22.39 11.26
N HIS A 319 -6.91 -23.48 11.92
CA HIS A 319 -7.92 -23.47 12.98
C HIS A 319 -7.27 -22.85 14.21
N GLY A 320 -7.25 -21.51 14.29
CA GLY A 320 -6.53 -20.77 15.32
C GLY A 320 -6.67 -21.44 16.70
N THR A 321 -5.53 -21.72 17.34
CA THR A 321 -5.54 -22.07 18.76
C THR A 321 -6.09 -20.86 19.51
N MET A 322 -7.21 -21.02 20.24
CA MET A 322 -7.71 -19.95 21.12
C MET A 322 -6.56 -19.46 21.98
N ARG A 323 -6.15 -18.20 21.81
CA ARG A 323 -5.14 -17.58 22.66
C ARG A 323 -5.89 -17.05 23.90
N GLU A 324 -5.52 -17.53 25.08
CA GLU A 324 -6.01 -16.96 26.34
C GLU A 324 -5.58 -15.49 26.42
N ALA A 325 -6.52 -14.65 26.85
CA ALA A 325 -6.37 -13.20 26.94
C ALA A 325 -5.35 -12.76 27.99
#